data_AF-A0A1R0ZZW1-F1
#
_entry.id   AF-A0A1R0ZZW1-F1
#
_cell.length_a   1.000
_cell.length_b   1.000
_cell.length_c   1.000
_cell.angle_alpha   90.00
_cell.angle_beta   90.00
_cell.angle_gamma   90.00
#
_symmetry.space_group_name_H-M   'P 1'
#
loop_
_entity.id
_entity.type
_entity.pdbx_description
1 polymer ?
#
loop_
_entity_poly.entity_id
_entity_poly.type
_entity_poly.pdbx_seq_one_letter_code
_entity_poly.pdbx_strand_id
1 'polypeptide(L)' 'MTIGQVSKVFNVNIETIQYYERRDLTLEFPRTNSGCRMFSNQVVQNIEFIKRA' A
#
# COMPACT_ATOMS: atom_id res chain seq x y z
N MET A 1 3.27 -9.42 0.94
CA MET A 1 3.68 -8.51 2.05
C MET A 1 2.43 -7.96 2.72
N THR A 2 2.40 -7.76 4.04
CA THR A 2 1.25 -7.18 4.77
C THR A 2 1.32 -5.65 4.86
N ILE A 3 0.22 -4.99 5.24
CA ILE A 3 0.18 -3.51 5.37
C ILE A 3 1.19 -2.98 6.41
N GLY A 4 1.40 -3.74 7.49
CA GLY A 4 2.39 -3.39 8.51
C GLY A 4 3.82 -3.56 8.01
N GLN A 5 4.09 -4.56 7.15
CA GLN A 5 5.38 -4.70 6.51
C GLN A 5 5.66 -3.56 5.53
N VAL A 6 4.66 -3.16 4.72
CA VAL A 6 4.79 -2.00 3.82
C VAL A 6 5.02 -0.70 4.60
N SER A 7 4.25 -0.46 5.66
CA SER A 7 4.46 0.70 6.53
C SER A 7 5.89 0.81 7.04
N LYS A 8 6.48 -0.31 7.48
CA LYS A 8 7.87 -0.37 7.94
C LYS A 8 8.89 -0.15 6.82
N VAL A 9 8.68 -0.76 5.65
CA VAL A 9 9.62 -0.67 4.52
C VAL A 9 9.68 0.75 3.93
N PHE A 10 8.54 1.43 3.81
CA PHE A 10 8.46 2.77 3.19
C PHE A 10 8.49 3.92 4.20
N ASN A 11 8.54 3.59 5.50
CA ASN A 11 8.41 4.54 6.59
C ASN A 11 7.20 5.47 6.37
N VAL A 12 6.04 4.84 6.16
CA VAL A 12 4.74 5.52 5.96
C VAL A 12 3.75 4.97 6.97
N ASN A 13 2.85 5.83 7.46
CA ASN A 13 1.80 5.37 8.37
C ASN A 13 0.83 4.44 7.61
N ILE A 14 0.34 3.42 8.29
CA ILE A 14 -0.73 2.52 7.81
C ILE A 14 -1.95 3.35 7.38
N GLU A 15 -2.27 4.43 8.09
CA GLU A 15 -3.36 5.34 7.72
C GLU A 15 -3.12 6.02 6.37
N THR A 16 -1.87 6.37 6.04
CA THR A 16 -1.51 6.94 4.73
C THR A 16 -1.76 5.94 3.60
N ILE A 17 -1.44 4.67 3.84
CA ILE A 17 -1.71 3.59 2.89
C ILE A 17 -3.22 3.42 2.70
N GLN A 18 -3.99 3.39 3.78
CA GLN A 18 -5.46 3.31 3.73
C GLN A 18 -6.10 4.55 3.09
N TYR A 19 -5.50 5.72 3.29
CA TYR A 19 -5.94 6.98 2.71
C TYR A 19 -5.82 6.95 1.18
N TYR A 20 -4.71 6.43 0.64
CA TYR A 20 -4.53 6.29 -0.80
C TYR A 20 -5.43 5.22 -1.41
N GLU A 21 -5.68 4.13 -0.67
CA GLU A 21 -6.65 3.11 -1.07
C GLU A 21 -8.07 3.68 -1.18
N ARG A 22 -8.53 4.42 -0.18
CA ARG A 22 -9.88 5.02 -0.17
C ARG A 22 -10.11 6.03 -1.28
N ARG A 23 -9.04 6.61 -1.81
CA ARG A 23 -9.11 7.61 -2.88
C ARG A 23 -8.95 7.00 -4.28
N ASP A 24 -8.89 5.67 -4.41
CA ASP A 24 -8.62 4.97 -5.68
C ASP A 24 -7.36 5.52 -6.40
N LEU A 25 -6.38 6.00 -5.63
CA LEU A 25 -5.16 6.61 -6.14
C LEU A 25 -4.16 5.52 -6.61
N THR A 26 -4.58 4.63 -7.51
CA THR A 26 -3.73 3.58 -8.13
C THR A 26 -3.15 2.55 -7.15
N LEU A 27 -3.94 2.12 -6.17
CA LEU A 27 -3.57 1.03 -5.26
C LEU A 27 -4.69 -0.02 -5.19
N GLU A 28 -4.90 -0.76 -6.27
CA GLU A 28 -5.65 -2.01 -6.16
C GLU A 28 -4.79 -3.04 -5.42
N PHE A 29 -5.16 -3.36 -4.20
CA PHE A 29 -4.53 -4.43 -3.45
C PHE A 29 -5.23 -5.74 -3.77
N PRO A 30 -4.56 -6.73 -4.39
CA PRO A 30 -5.12 -8.06 -4.47
C PRO A 30 -5.38 -8.56 -3.04
N ARG A 31 -6.66 -8.80 -2.73
CA ARG A 31 -7.07 -9.48 -1.52
C ARG A 31 -6.62 -10.93 -1.66
N THR A 32 -5.87 -11.47 -0.70
CA THR A 32 -5.74 -12.92 -0.60
C THR A 32 -7.10 -13.54 -0.27
N ASN A 33 -7.30 -14.83 -0.58
CA ASN A 33 -8.50 -15.59 -0.20
C ASN A 33 -8.82 -15.54 1.31
N SER A 34 -7.84 -15.18 2.15
CA SER A 34 -7.99 -14.97 3.59
C SER A 34 -8.41 -13.55 4.00
N GLY A 35 -8.73 -12.65 3.06
CA GLY A 35 -9.17 -11.28 3.32
C GLY A 35 -8.04 -10.27 3.62
N CYS A 36 -6.79 -10.74 3.69
CA CYS A 36 -5.62 -9.89 3.87
C CYS A 36 -5.25 -9.13 2.58
N ARG A 37 -4.75 -7.90 2.72
CA ARG A 37 -4.17 -7.14 1.60
C ARG A 37 -2.77 -7.65 1.34
N MET A 38 -2.53 -8.22 0.15
CA MET A 38 -1.19 -8.51 -0.33
C MET A 38 -0.67 -7.29 -1.09
N PHE A 39 0.41 -6.72 -0.58
CA PHE A 39 1.12 -5.64 -1.26
C PHE A 39 2.15 -6.26 -2.20
N SER A 40 1.98 -6.03 -3.50
CA SER A 40 2.96 -6.38 -4.52
C SER A 40 4.08 -5.33 -4.57
N ASN A 41 5.20 -5.65 -5.23
CA ASN A 41 6.29 -4.70 -5.42
C ASN A 41 5.88 -3.47 -6.27
N GLN A 42 4.81 -3.57 -7.07
CA GLN A 42 4.25 -2.44 -7.83
C GLN A 42 3.53 -1.43 -6.94
N VAL A 43 2.73 -1.91 -6.00
CA VAL A 43 2.07 -1.09 -4.99
C VAL A 43 3.09 -0.28 -4.17
N VAL A 44 4.20 -0.92 -3.86
CA VAL A 44 5.38 -0.34 -3.22
C VAL A 44 5.95 0.83 -4.04
N GLN A 45 6.17 0.63 -5.35
CA GLN A 45 6.68 1.68 -6.23
C GLN A 45 5.71 2.84 -6.36
N ASN A 46 4.40 2.58 -6.38
CA ASN A 46 3.38 3.61 -6.44
C ASN A 46 3.38 4.49 -5.18
N ILE A 47 3.53 3.90 -4.00
CA ILE A 47 3.60 4.66 -2.73
C ILE A 47 4.85 5.56 -2.71
N GLU A 48 6.01 5.07 -3.17
CA GLU A 48 7.21 5.91 -3.28
C GLU A 48 7.04 7.04 -4.30
N PHE A 49 6.42 6.75 -5.44
CA PHE A 49 6.18 7.75 -6.48
C PHE A 49 5.27 8.87 -5.96
N ILE A 50 4.13 8.52 -5.33
CA ILE A 50 3.20 9.49 -4.76
C ILE A 50 3.85 10.29 -3.62
N LYS A 51 4.75 9.68 -2.83
CA LYS A 51 5.47 10.39 -1.76
C LYS A 51 6.55 11.36 -2.28
N ARG A 52 7.09 11.10 -3.47
CA ARG A 52 8.15 11.91 -4.10
C ARG A 52 7.63 13.04 -5.01
N ALA A 53 6.38 12.96 -5.45
CA ALA A 53 5.69 14.00 -6.21
C ALA A 53 5.25 15.16 -5.31
#